data_AF-A0A7C5DGH0-F1
#
_entry.id   AF-A0A7C5DGH0-F1
#
_cell.length_a   1.000
_cell.length_b   1.000
_cell.length_c   1.000
_cell.angle_alpha   90.00
_cell.angle_beta   90.00
_cell.angle_gamma   90.00
#
_symmetry.space_group_name_H-M   'P 1'
#
loop_
_entity.id
_entity.type
_entity.pdbx_description
1 polymer ?
#
loop_
_entity_poly.entity_id
_entity_poly.type
_entity_poly.pdbx_seq_one_letter_code
_entity_poly.pdbx_strand_id
1 'polypeptide(L)'
;KTCIPKRNYGKDKHHRKTARKRAAKNFNMRTYGRREMVEAVFSAIKRKFGPSVSSTTYAAQRAELYCRAIAHNIINLIQKLFQRSR
;
A
#
# COMPACT_ATOMS: atom_id res chain seq x y z
N LYS A 1 -14.68 -2.10 -9.91
CA LYS A 1 -15.04 -2.79 -8.64
C LYS A 1 -14.47 -1.98 -7.48
N THR A 2 -15.26 -1.58 -6.49
CA THR A 2 -14.78 -0.70 -5.40
C THR A 2 -14.02 -1.53 -4.36
N CYS A 3 -12.72 -1.29 -4.23
CA CYS A 3 -11.82 -2.03 -3.34
C CYS A 3 -11.77 -1.46 -1.91
N ILE A 4 -12.80 -0.77 -1.42
CA ILE A 4 -12.80 -0.19 -0.06
C ILE A 4 -14.02 -0.73 0.69
N PRO A 5 -13.83 -1.35 1.89
CA PRO A 5 -14.93 -1.92 2.66
C PRO A 5 -15.88 -0.80 3.11
N LYS A 6 -17.18 -1.10 3.10
CA LYS A 6 -18.19 -0.17 3.59
C LYS A 6 -18.23 -0.25 5.12
N ARG A 7 -18.13 0.89 5.80
CA ARG A 7 -18.35 0.98 7.26
C ARG A 7 -19.77 0.52 7.62
N ASN A 8 -19.94 0.03 8.84
CA ASN A 8 -21.27 -0.35 9.34
C ASN A 8 -22.06 0.93 9.71
N TYR A 9 -23.13 1.21 8.97
CA TYR A 9 -24.00 2.37 9.19
C TYR A 9 -25.39 1.95 9.72
N GLY A 10 -25.54 0.72 10.18
CA GLY A 10 -26.82 0.19 10.65
C GLY A 10 -27.75 -0.24 9.51
N LYS A 11 -29.05 -0.33 9.82
CA LYS A 11 -30.08 -0.88 8.92
C LYS A 11 -30.32 0.05 7.74
N ASP A 12 -30.41 -0.54 6.55
CA ASP A 12 -30.66 0.23 5.32
C ASP A 12 -32.11 0.70 5.26
N LYS A 13 -32.32 2.03 5.15
CA LYS A 13 -33.66 2.63 4.94
C LYS A 13 -34.32 2.28 3.60
N HIS A 14 -33.53 1.88 2.59
CA HIS A 14 -34.01 1.67 1.23
C HIS A 14 -33.86 0.22 0.78
N HIS A 15 -34.93 -0.35 0.24
CA HIS A 15 -34.97 -1.72 -0.29
C HIS A 15 -34.00 -1.91 -1.48
N ARG A 16 -33.92 -0.92 -2.38
CA ARG A 16 -32.98 -0.94 -3.51
C ARG A 16 -31.56 -0.56 -3.06
N LYS A 17 -30.65 -1.52 -3.15
CA LYS A 17 -29.22 -1.32 -2.85
C LYS A 17 -28.51 -0.60 -4.00
N THR A 18 -27.77 0.46 -3.67
CA THR A 18 -26.86 1.16 -4.60
C THR A 18 -25.72 0.25 -5.08
N ALA A 19 -25.11 0.58 -6.21
CA ALA A 19 -23.96 -0.17 -6.75
C ALA A 19 -22.84 -0.38 -5.72
N ARG A 20 -22.56 0.64 -4.89
CA ARG A 20 -21.59 0.57 -3.79
C ARG A 20 -21.94 -0.48 -2.73
N LYS A 21 -23.22 -0.60 -2.35
CA LYS A 21 -23.68 -1.63 -1.40
C LYS A 21 -23.58 -3.03 -1.98
N ARG A 22 -23.88 -3.19 -3.27
CA ARG A 22 -23.71 -4.48 -3.98
C ARG A 22 -22.24 -4.89 -4.04
N ALA A 23 -21.34 -3.94 -4.33
CA ALA A 23 -19.90 -4.17 -4.31
C ALA A 23 -19.37 -4.54 -2.91
N ALA A 24 -19.91 -3.93 -1.85
CA ALA A 24 -19.55 -4.27 -0.47
C ALA A 24 -20.02 -5.67 -0.04
N LYS A 25 -21.14 -6.17 -0.56
CA LYS A 25 -21.62 -7.54 -0.29
C LYS A 25 -20.66 -8.61 -0.85
N ASN A 26 -20.10 -8.36 -2.03
CA ASN A 26 -19.20 -9.29 -2.72
C ASN A 26 -17.72 -8.90 -2.55
N PHE A 27 -17.37 -8.36 -1.38
CA PHE A 27 -16.06 -7.79 -1.15
C PHE A 27 -15.03 -8.86 -0.79
N ASN A 28 -13.97 -8.97 -1.59
CA ASN A 28 -12.87 -9.88 -1.29
C ASN A 28 -11.88 -9.22 -0.32
N MET A 29 -12.00 -9.57 0.96
CA MET A 29 -11.11 -9.10 2.03
C MET A 29 -9.64 -9.45 1.77
N ARG A 30 -9.35 -10.62 1.17
CA ARG A 30 -7.97 -11.04 0.86
C ARG A 30 -7.32 -10.12 -0.18
N THR A 31 -8.08 -9.69 -1.18
CA THR A 31 -7.58 -8.72 -2.17
C THR A 31 -7.39 -7.34 -1.53
N TYR A 32 -8.28 -6.95 -0.62
CA TYR A 32 -8.18 -5.66 0.06
C TYR A 32 -7.00 -5.54 1.01
N GLY A 33 -6.71 -6.57 1.80
CA GLY A 33 -5.59 -6.56 2.76
C GLY A 33 -4.23 -6.33 2.10
N ARG A 34 -4.11 -6.57 0.79
CA ARG A 34 -2.90 -6.26 0.02
C ARG A 34 -2.61 -4.76 -0.05
N ARG A 35 -3.63 -3.90 0.05
CA ARG A 35 -3.46 -2.44 0.04
C ARG A 35 -2.66 -1.95 1.25
N GLU A 36 -3.00 -2.44 2.44
CA GLU A 36 -2.32 -2.07 3.68
C GLU A 36 -0.83 -2.39 3.61
N MET A 37 -0.48 -3.58 3.11
CA MET A 37 0.92 -3.98 2.90
C MET A 37 1.65 -3.00 1.98
N VAL A 38 1.02 -2.59 0.88
CA VAL A 38 1.60 -1.64 -0.09
C VAL A 38 1.78 -0.25 0.54
N GLU A 39 0.78 0.25 1.27
CA GLU A 39 0.86 1.54 1.96
C GLU A 39 1.96 1.56 3.03
N ALA A 40 2.10 0.46 3.79
CA ALA A 40 3.16 0.29 4.78
C ALA A 40 4.55 0.32 4.14
N VAL A 41 4.76 -0.40 3.02
CA VAL A 41 6.03 -0.40 2.29
C VAL A 41 6.37 1.00 1.76
N PHE A 42 5.42 1.68 1.11
CA PHE A 42 5.65 3.05 0.63
C PHE A 42 5.91 4.04 1.77
N SER A 43 5.24 3.90 2.91
CA SER A 43 5.51 4.69 4.11
C SER A 43 6.93 4.45 4.62
N ALA A 44 7.39 3.20 4.67
CA ALA A 44 8.74 2.86 5.09
C ALA A 44 9.82 3.40 4.13
N ILE A 45 9.61 3.33 2.81
CA ILE A 45 10.52 3.90 1.81
C ILE A 45 10.62 5.41 1.99
N LYS A 46 9.48 6.12 2.10
CA LYS A 46 9.46 7.58 2.27
C LYS A 46 10.12 8.05 3.56
N ARG A 47 10.00 7.29 4.66
CA ARG A 47 10.70 7.60 5.92
C ARG A 47 12.22 7.42 5.81
N LYS A 48 12.69 6.46 5.02
CA LYS A 48 14.14 6.18 4.85
C LYS A 48 14.81 7.13 3.87
N PHE A 49 14.16 7.44 2.74
CA PHE A 49 14.78 8.18 1.62
C PHE A 49 14.16 9.55 1.35
N GLY A 50 13.17 9.95 2.16
CA GLY A 50 12.41 11.17 1.97
C GLY A 50 11.22 11.00 1.00
N PRO A 51 10.22 11.88 1.09
CA PRO A 51 9.02 11.84 0.25
C PRO A 51 9.22 12.40 -1.15
N SER A 52 10.21 13.28 -1.36
CA SER A 52 10.48 13.95 -2.64
C SER A 52 11.49 13.17 -3.49
N VAL A 53 11.44 13.40 -4.79
CA VAL A 53 12.36 12.87 -5.81
C VAL A 53 13.13 14.07 -6.36
N SER A 54 14.46 14.00 -6.37
CA SER A 54 15.30 15.14 -6.78
C SER A 54 15.49 15.23 -8.29
N SER A 55 15.33 14.11 -8.99
CA SER A 55 15.49 14.03 -10.44
C SER A 55 14.48 14.90 -11.20
N THR A 56 14.96 15.63 -12.21
CA THR A 56 14.13 16.52 -13.05
C THR A 56 13.51 15.78 -14.25
N THR A 57 14.22 14.81 -14.83
CA THR A 57 13.74 14.06 -15.99
C THR A 57 12.94 12.83 -15.57
N TYR A 58 11.90 12.49 -16.33
CA TYR A 58 11.06 11.32 -16.04
C TYR A 58 11.86 10.01 -15.98
N ALA A 59 12.84 9.83 -16.87
CA ALA A 59 13.70 8.66 -16.87
C ALA A 59 14.54 8.56 -15.58
N ALA A 60 15.13 9.67 -15.14
CA ALA A 60 15.91 9.71 -13.90
C ALA A 60 15.03 9.51 -12.67
N GLN A 61 13.82 10.08 -12.63
CA GLN A 61 12.85 9.86 -11.54
C GLN A 61 12.50 8.37 -11.37
N ARG A 62 12.29 7.67 -12.50
CA ARG A 62 12.04 6.22 -12.48
C ARG A 62 13.24 5.43 -11.96
N ALA A 63 14.44 5.75 -12.45
CA ALA A 63 15.67 5.11 -11.99
C ALA A 63 15.87 5.34 -10.49
N GLU A 64 15.68 6.57 -10.01
CA GLU A 64 15.78 6.95 -8.60
C GLU A 64 14.79 6.15 -7.71
N LEU A 65 13.53 6.04 -8.13
CA LEU A 65 12.52 5.23 -7.44
C LEU A 65 12.90 3.75 -7.37
N TYR A 66 13.40 3.17 -8.47
CA TYR A 66 13.83 1.77 -8.48
C TYR A 66 15.05 1.54 -7.59
N CYS A 67 16.04 2.43 -7.62
CA CYS A 67 17.20 2.38 -6.73
C CYS A 67 16.78 2.45 -5.26
N ARG A 68 15.86 3.34 -4.90
CA ARG A 68 15.30 3.44 -3.53
C ARG A 68 14.59 2.15 -3.12
N ALA A 69 13.83 1.52 -4.02
CA ALA A 69 13.15 0.25 -3.74
C ALA A 69 14.15 -0.92 -3.53
N ILE A 70 15.19 -1.01 -4.36
CA ILE A 70 16.24 -2.01 -4.22
C ILE A 70 17.01 -1.79 -2.90
N ALA A 71 17.41 -0.55 -2.63
CA ALA A 71 18.09 -0.20 -1.39
C ALA A 71 17.25 -0.52 -0.14
N HIS A 72 15.94 -0.26 -0.18
CA HIS A 72 15.02 -0.65 0.90
C HIS A 72 15.11 -2.15 1.21
N ASN A 73 15.10 -2.99 0.18
CA ASN A 73 15.17 -4.44 0.32
C ASN A 73 16.51 -4.91 0.89
N ILE A 74 17.62 -4.35 0.42
CA ILE A 74 18.97 -4.66 0.91
C ILE A 74 19.10 -4.30 2.40
N ILE A 75 18.66 -3.10 2.80
CA ILE A 75 18.70 -2.67 4.20
C ILE A 75 17.89 -3.62 5.08
N ASN A 76 16.68 -4.02 4.64
CA ASN A 76 15.86 -4.95 5.40
C ASN A 76 16.51 -6.34 5.53
N LEU A 77 17.23 -6.81 4.50
CA LEU A 77 17.99 -8.06 4.56
C LEU A 77 19.12 -7.98 5.60
N ILE A 78 19.90 -6.90 5.59
CA ILE A 78 21.00 -6.67 6.55
C ILE A 78 20.44 -6.59 7.98
N GLN A 79 19.34 -5.86 8.18
CA GLN A 79 18.68 -5.76 9.49
C GLN A 79 18.22 -7.13 10.02
N LYS A 80 17.65 -7.98 9.15
CA LYS A 80 17.26 -9.35 9.51
C LYS A 80 18.46 -10.21 9.90
N LEU A 81 19.58 -10.10 9.18
CA LEU A 81 20.80 -10.84 9.50
C LEU A 81 21.34 -10.43 10.88
N PHE A 82 21.41 -9.13 11.15
CA PHE A 82 21.88 -8.63 12.44
C PHE A 82 20.95 -9.02 13.61
N GLN A 83 19.63 -8.95 13.40
CA GLN A 83 18.65 -9.38 14.41
C GLN A 83 18.69 -10.88 14.68
N ARG A 84 19.07 -11.70 13.69
CA ARG A 84 19.20 -13.16 13.85
C ARG A 84 20.52 -13.57 14.52
N SER A 85 21.53 -12.71 14.48
CA SER A 85 22.81 -12.90 15.17
C SER A 85 22.74 -12.57 16.67
N ARG A 86 21.64 -11.98 17.13
CA ARG A 86 21.33 -11.71 18.55
C ARG A 86 20.40 -12.79 19.09
#